data_AF-Q22W63-F1
#
_entry.id   AF-Q22W63-F1
#
_cell.length_a   1.000
_cell.length_b   1.000
_cell.length_c   1.000
_cell.angle_alpha   90.00
_cell.angle_beta   90.00
_cell.angle_gamma   90.00
#
_symmetry.space_group_name_H-M   'P 1'
#
loop_
_entity.id
_entity.type
_entity.pdbx_description
1 polymer ?
#
loop_
_entity_poly.entity_id
_entity_poly.type
_entity_poly.pdbx_seq_one_letter_code
_entity_poly.pdbx_strand_id
1 'polypeptide(L)'
;MSSMLIWGACFGLFTRAAACKASMIPLTTSPWKYPKYMIVSAVTFYYFDWYRRMALEQLCYNEEKLERYQIRAKLQSLKIGEELSDAYRESFFEHAVQKNNI
;
A
#
# COMPACT_ATOMS: atom_id res chain seq x y z
N MET A 1 -14.30 -5.19 12.11
CA MET A 1 -13.23 -5.11 13.12
C MET A 1 -13.29 -6.28 14.12
N SER A 2 -14.48 -6.74 14.50
CA SER A 2 -14.71 -7.83 15.46
C SER A 2 -14.05 -9.17 15.09
N SER A 3 -13.94 -9.52 13.80
CA SER A 3 -13.29 -10.76 13.35
C SER A 3 -11.81 -10.83 13.71
N MET A 4 -11.05 -9.73 13.64
CA MET A 4 -9.62 -9.73 13.94
C MET A 4 -9.32 -9.93 15.42
N LEU A 5 -10.21 -9.45 16.30
CA LEU A 5 -10.12 -9.72 17.74
C LEU A 5 -10.30 -11.21 18.05
N ILE A 6 -11.25 -11.87 17.37
CA ILE A 6 -11.49 -13.31 17.52
C ILE A 6 -10.27 -14.11 17.02
N TRP A 7 -9.76 -13.78 15.82
CA TRP A 7 -8.57 -14.44 15.28
C TRP A 7 -7.33 -14.22 16.14
N GLY A 8 -7.13 -13.00 16.63
CA GLY A 8 -6.06 -12.68 17.57
C GLY A 8 -6.21 -13.45 18.87
N ALA A 9 -7.41 -13.55 19.44
CA ALA A 9 -7.66 -14.34 20.65
C ALA A 9 -7.37 -15.84 20.43
N CYS A 10 -7.84 -16.42 19.33
CA CYS A 10 -7.52 -17.80 18.96
C CYS A 10 -6.00 -18.01 18.84
N PHE A 11 -5.28 -17.09 18.21
CA PHE A 11 -3.83 -17.15 18.10
C PHE A 11 -3.13 -17.15 19.49
N GLY A 12 -3.62 -16.33 20.43
CA GLY A 12 -3.14 -16.33 21.82
C GLY A 12 -3.37 -17.64 22.55
N LEU A 13 -4.51 -18.29 22.31
CA LEU A 13 -4.79 -19.61 22.85
C LEU A 13 -3.83 -20.66 22.29
N PHE A 14 -3.60 -20.66 20.98
CA PHE A 14 -2.68 -21.60 20.31
C PHE A 14 -1.23 -21.39 20.75
N THR A 15 -0.76 -20.15 20.85
CA THR A 15 0.60 -19.85 21.30
C THR A 15 0.86 -20.36 22.72
N ARG A 16 -0.10 -20.17 23.64
CA ARG A 16 0.01 -20.73 24.99
C ARG A 16 -0.02 -22.26 24.99
N ALA A 17 -0.90 -22.87 24.20
CA ALA A 17 -0.99 -24.33 24.08
C ALA A 17 0.30 -24.94 23.50
N ALA A 18 0.87 -24.31 22.48
CA ALA A 18 2.15 -24.68 21.89
C ALA A 18 3.29 -24.54 22.90
N ALA A 19 3.32 -23.44 23.68
CA ALA A 19 4.30 -23.25 24.74
C ALA A 19 4.20 -24.32 25.85
N CYS A 20 2.98 -24.70 26.26
CA CYS A 20 2.77 -25.82 27.19
C CYS A 20 3.36 -27.12 26.65
N LYS A 21 3.06 -27.45 25.39
CA LYS A 21 3.57 -28.63 24.70
C LYS A 21 5.10 -28.62 24.61
N ALA A 22 5.69 -27.49 24.23
CA ALA A 22 7.15 -27.32 24.11
C ALA A 22 7.86 -27.50 25.46
N SER A 23 7.27 -27.03 26.55
CA SER A 23 7.82 -27.19 27.90
C SER A 23 7.44 -28.50 28.58
N MET A 24 6.72 -29.41 27.89
CA MET A 24 6.19 -30.66 28.46
C MET A 24 5.32 -30.45 29.72
N ILE A 25 4.64 -29.29 29.81
CA ILE A 25 3.74 -28.95 30.91
C ILE A 25 2.31 -29.31 30.50
N PRO A 26 1.50 -29.92 31.38
CA PRO A 26 0.09 -30.13 31.11
C PRO A 26 -0.63 -28.83 30.76
N LEU A 27 -1.54 -28.87 29.78
CA LEU A 27 -2.30 -27.69 29.33
C LEU A 27 -3.08 -27.04 30.48
N THR A 28 -3.52 -27.83 31.46
CA THR A 28 -4.35 -27.40 32.58
C THR A 28 -3.57 -26.87 33.77
N THR A 29 -2.23 -26.87 33.76
CA THR A 29 -1.42 -26.48 34.94
C THR A 29 -1.61 -25.02 35.35
N SER A 30 -1.97 -24.13 34.42
CA SER A 30 -2.21 -22.72 34.74
C SER A 30 -3.28 -22.12 33.81
N PRO A 31 -4.57 -22.37 34.08
CA PRO A 31 -5.67 -21.99 33.18
C PRO A 31 -5.82 -20.47 33.09
N TRP A 32 -5.54 -19.73 34.17
CA TRP A 32 -5.60 -18.27 34.22
C TRP A 32 -4.62 -17.54 33.30
N LYS A 33 -3.59 -18.24 32.80
CA LYS A 33 -2.66 -17.66 31.83
C LYS A 33 -3.31 -17.55 30.45
N TYR A 34 -4.20 -18.47 30.06
CA TYR A 34 -4.81 -18.48 28.73
C TYR A 34 -5.54 -17.17 28.39
N PRO A 35 -6.44 -16.64 29.24
CA PRO A 35 -7.08 -15.36 28.97
C PRO A 35 -6.09 -14.21 28.78
N LYS A 36 -4.98 -14.19 29.53
CA LYS A 36 -3.94 -13.16 29.38
C LYS A 36 -3.31 -13.21 27.99
N TYR A 37 -2.91 -14.39 27.52
CA TYR A 37 -2.35 -14.54 26.18
C TYR A 37 -3.36 -14.21 25.09
N MET A 38 -4.63 -14.64 25.24
CA MET A 38 -5.71 -14.32 24.30
C MET A 38 -5.96 -12.81 24.18
N ILE A 39 -5.99 -12.08 25.30
CA ILE A 39 -6.21 -10.63 25.30
C ILE A 39 -5.02 -9.92 24.65
N VAL A 40 -3.80 -10.26 25.05
CA VAL A 40 -2.58 -9.62 24.51
C VAL A 40 -2.50 -9.82 23.00
N SER A 41 -2.69 -11.04 22.51
CA SER A 41 -2.67 -11.30 21.06
C SER A 41 -3.85 -10.65 20.32
N ALA A 42 -5.05 -10.62 20.92
CA ALA A 42 -6.19 -9.92 20.32
C ALA A 42 -5.92 -8.43 20.12
N VAL A 43 -5.36 -7.75 21.14
CA VAL A 43 -4.97 -6.34 21.05
C VAL A 43 -3.88 -6.13 20.01
N THR A 44 -2.86 -6.98 19.96
CA THR A 44 -1.79 -6.90 18.96
C THR A 44 -2.33 -7.04 17.53
N PHE A 45 -3.22 -7.99 17.28
CA PHE A 45 -3.85 -8.18 15.96
C PHE A 45 -4.77 -7.01 15.58
N TYR A 46 -5.48 -6.45 16.55
CA TYR A 46 -6.28 -5.25 16.33
C TYR A 46 -5.42 -4.06 15.93
N TYR A 47 -4.32 -3.83 16.64
CA TYR A 47 -3.37 -2.77 16.33
C TYR A 47 -2.72 -2.99 14.96
N PHE A 48 -2.37 -4.24 14.63
CA PHE A 48 -1.84 -4.60 13.32
C PHE A 48 -2.84 -4.33 12.18
N ASP A 49 -4.11 -4.69 12.34
CA ASP A 49 -5.13 -4.39 11.32
C ASP A 49 -5.36 -2.87 11.18
N TRP A 50 -5.35 -2.13 12.29
CA TRP A 50 -5.43 -0.67 12.25
C TRP A 50 -4.24 -0.07 11.49
N TYR A 51 -3.02 -0.46 11.83
CA TYR A 51 -1.81 0.00 11.14
C TYR A 51 -1.82 -0.38 9.65
N ARG A 52 -2.25 -1.60 9.30
CA ARG A 52 -2.39 -2.05 7.91
C ARG A 52 -3.35 -1.16 7.12
N ARG A 53 -4.47 -0.73 7.70
CA ARG A 53 -5.41 0.19 7.05
C ARG A 53 -4.76 1.56 6.80
N MET A 54 -4.09 2.13 7.80
CA MET A 54 -3.39 3.41 7.65
C MET A 54 -2.30 3.34 6.57
N ALA A 55 -1.54 2.25 6.52
CA ALA A 55 -0.51 2.05 5.50
C ALA A 55 -1.11 1.95 4.09
N LEU A 56 -2.24 1.25 3.94
CA LEU A 56 -2.95 1.14 2.65
C LEU A 56 -3.52 2.49 2.20
N GLU A 57 -4.11 3.27 3.11
CA GLU A 57 -4.60 4.62 2.80
C GLU A 57 -3.47 5.52 2.33
N GLN A 58 -2.30 5.47 2.98
CA GLN A 58 -1.13 6.23 2.56
C GLN A 58 -0.60 5.81 1.18
N LEU A 59 -0.63 4.51 0.87
CA LEU A 59 -0.24 4.01 -0.45
C LEU A 59 -1.19 4.51 -1.53
N CYS A 60 -2.51 4.40 -1.34
CA CYS A 60 -3.49 4.92 -2.29
C CYS A 60 -3.33 6.43 -2.50
N TYR A 61 -3.10 7.20 -1.43
CA TYR A 61 -2.85 8.63 -1.55
C TYR A 61 -1.60 8.95 -2.38
N ASN A 62 -0.54 8.16 -2.22
CA ASN A 62 0.69 8.34 -2.98
C ASN A 62 0.50 7.99 -4.47
N GLU A 63 -0.25 6.93 -4.78
CA GLU A 63 -0.59 6.54 -6.15
C GLU A 63 -1.44 7.62 -6.84
N GLU A 64 -2.49 8.12 -6.18
CA GLU A 64 -3.30 9.22 -6.72
C GLU A 64 -2.47 10.49 -6.96
N LYS A 65 -1.50 10.78 -6.08
CA LYS A 65 -0.62 11.93 -6.23
C LYS A 65 0.29 11.75 -7.45
N LEU A 66 0.81 10.54 -7.69
CA LEU A 66 1.64 10.22 -8.85
C LEU A 66 0.86 10.40 -10.16
N GLU A 67 -0.37 9.88 -10.23
CA GLU A 67 -1.24 10.04 -11.41
C GLU A 67 -1.50 11.52 -11.71
N ARG A 68 -1.79 12.33 -10.68
CA ARG A 68 -1.97 13.78 -10.84
C ARG A 68 -0.71 14.48 -11.38
N TYR A 69 0.49 14.06 -10.96
CA TYR A 69 1.73 14.60 -11.52
C TYR A 69 1.93 14.20 -12.98
N GLN A 70 1.63 12.97 -13.35
CA GLN A 70 1.72 12.52 -14.75
C GLN A 70 0.75 13.27 -15.66
N ILE A 71 -0.49 13.50 -15.20
CA ILE A 71 -1.48 14.31 -15.92
C ILE A 71 -0.98 15.74 -16.09
N ARG A 72 -0.42 16.37 -15.04
CA ARG A 72 0.15 17.73 -15.13
C ARG A 72 1.35 17.79 -16.08
N ALA A 73 2.25 16.81 -16.05
CA ALA A 73 3.38 16.74 -16.96
C ALA A 73 2.91 16.60 -18.42
N LYS A 74 1.89 15.78 -18.68
CA LYS A 74 1.26 15.63 -20.01
C LYS A 74 0.63 16.93 -20.49
N LEU A 75 -0.08 17.65 -19.62
CA LEU A 75 -0.65 18.96 -19.96
C LEU A 75 0.44 20.00 -20.24
N GLN A 76 1.55 20.00 -19.50
CA GLN A 76 2.69 20.88 -19.77
C GLN A 76 3.38 20.54 -21.09
N SER A 77 3.58 19.26 -21.42
CA SER A 77 4.16 18.87 -22.72
C SER A 77 3.25 19.24 -23.89
N LEU A 78 1.93 19.17 -23.71
CA LEU A 78 0.97 19.61 -24.72
C LEU A 78 0.99 21.12 -24.89
N LYS A 79 1.06 21.90 -23.80
CA LYS A 79 1.19 23.36 -23.86
C LYS A 79 2.48 23.81 -24.54
N ILE A 80 3.61 23.14 -24.23
CA ILE A 80 4.88 23.37 -24.91
C ILE A 80 4.77 22.98 -26.39
N GLY A 81 4.09 21.89 -26.73
CA GLY A 81 3.80 21.50 -28.11
C GLY A 81 2.93 22.50 -28.88
N GLU A 82 1.96 23.13 -28.21
CA GLU A 82 1.15 24.22 -28.75
C GLU A 82 1.97 25.51 -28.95
N GLU A 83 2.84 25.86 -28.00
CA GLU A 83 3.75 27.00 -28.12
C GLU A 83 4.82 26.77 -29.21
N LEU A 84 5.23 25.52 -29.43
CA LEU A 84 6.08 25.15 -30.56
C LEU A 84 5.30 25.09 -31.89
N SER A 85 3.98 24.92 -31.91
CA SER A 85 3.20 24.75 -33.16
C SER A 85 3.35 25.93 -34.14
N ASP A 86 3.50 27.15 -33.64
CA ASP A 86 3.68 28.33 -34.51
C ASP A 86 5.13 28.48 -35.00
N ALA A 87 6.13 28.09 -34.20
CA ALA A 87 7.55 28.14 -34.57
C ALA A 87 8.04 26.91 -35.36
N TYR A 88 7.43 25.73 -35.17
CA TYR A 88 7.75 24.50 -35.89
C TYR A 88 7.12 24.45 -37.28
N ARG A 89 6.07 25.24 -37.54
CA ARG A 89 5.41 25.24 -38.85
C ARG A 89 6.36 25.72 -39.95
N GLU A 90 7.14 26.76 -39.67
CA GLU A 90 8.14 27.28 -40.61
C GLU A 90 9.30 26.29 -40.82
N SER A 91 9.83 25.69 -39.75
CA SER A 91 10.92 24.71 -39.86
C SER A 91 10.49 23.38 -40.50
N PHE A 92 9.23 22.95 -40.34
CA PHE A 92 8.70 21.77 -41.03
C PHE A 92 8.49 22.01 -42.53
N PHE A 93 8.08 23.22 -42.94
CA PHE A 93 7.98 23.59 -44.35
C PHE A 93 9.36 23.67 -45.01
N GLU A 94 10.36 24.24 -44.34
CA GLU A 94 11.74 24.25 -44.86
C GLU A 94 12.30 22.83 -45.02
N HIS A 95 12.08 21.96 -44.03
CA HIS A 95 12.56 20.57 -44.10
C HIS A 95 11.81 19.74 -45.15
N ALA A 96 10.52 20.00 -45.38
CA ALA A 96 9.71 19.32 -46.40
C ALA A 96 10.05 19.77 -47.82
N VAL A 97 10.37 21.05 -48.02
CA VAL A 97 10.82 21.59 -49.32
C VAL A 97 12.21 21.09 -49.68
N GLN A 98 13.14 20.99 -48.71
CA GLN A 98 14.46 20.39 -48.95
C GLN A 98 14.38 18.92 -49.37
N LYS A 99 13.41 18.16 -48.83
CA LYS A 99 13.28 16.72 -49.09
C LYS A 99 12.60 16.39 -50.42
N ASN A 100 11.88 17.34 -51.03
CA ASN A 100 11.19 17.19 -52.32
C ASN A 100 11.96 17.80 -53.53
N ASN A 101 13.13 18.39 -53.31
CA ASN A 101 14.01 18.93 -54.37
C ASN A 101 15.21 18.02 -54.68
N ILE A 102 15.07 16.71 -54.49
CA ILE A 102 15.98 15.66 -54.98
C ILE A 102 15.15 14.64 -55.77
#